data_AF-A0A535EV98-F1
#
_entry.id   AF-A0A535EV98-F1
#
_cell.length_a   1.000
_cell.length_b   1.000
_cell.length_c   1.000
_cell.angle_alpha   90.00
_cell.angle_beta   90.00
_cell.angle_gamma   90.00
#
_symmetry.space_group_name_H-M   'P 1'
#
loop_
_entity.id
_entity.type
_entity.pdbx_description
1 polymer ?
#
loop_
_entity_poly.entity_id
_entity_poly.type
_entity_poly.pdbx_seq_one_letter_code
_entity_poly.pdbx_strand_id
1 'polypeptide(L)' 'MAQNMLAVSRRRAGDFWIFWTGQIISQIGSALSSTALLLLVFKLSGSALDLGLASAATWVPYPLFGLFIGAWV' A
#
# COMPACT_ATOMS: atom_id res chain seq x y z
N MET A 1 5.43 24.04 -32.44
CA MET A 1 6.26 23.28 -31.47
C MET A 1 5.86 23.57 -30.02
N ALA A 2 5.84 24.84 -29.57
CA ALA A 2 5.50 25.21 -28.18
C ALA A 2 4.07 24.83 -27.72
N GLN A 3 3.06 24.94 -28.60
CA GLN A 3 1.67 24.59 -28.26
C GLN A 3 1.50 23.10 -27.90
N ASN A 4 2.21 22.21 -28.59
CA ASN A 4 2.17 20.77 -28.32
C ASN A 4 2.79 20.43 -26.96
N MET A 5 3.83 21.16 -26.54
CA MET A 5 4.46 20.97 -25.23
C MET A 5 3.53 21.37 -24.07
N LEU A 6 2.78 22.46 -24.21
CA LEU A 6 1.79 22.90 -23.22
C LEU A 6 0.61 21.92 -23.10
N ALA A 7 0.22 21.28 -24.20
CA ALA A 7 -0.81 20.25 -24.19
C ALA A 7 -0.34 18.96 -23.49
N VAL A 8 0.91 18.54 -23.72
CA VAL A 8 1.51 17.36 -23.06
C VAL A 8 1.69 17.58 -21.56
N SER A 9 2.17 18.76 -21.13
CA SER A 9 2.33 19.06 -19.71
C SER A 9 1.00 19.08 -18.96
N ARG A 10 -0.05 19.62 -19.58
CA ARG A 10 -1.40 19.64 -19.00
C ARG A 10 -2.02 18.24 -18.89
N ARG A 11 -1.82 17.37 -19.89
CA ARG A 11 -2.26 15.96 -19.84
C ARG A 11 -1.56 15.20 -18.70
N ARG A 12 -0.24 15.31 -18.60
CA ARG A 12 0.55 14.68 -17.51
C ARG A 12 0.09 15.14 -16.12
N ALA A 13 -0.24 16.43 -15.96
CA ALA A 13 -0.77 16.93 -14.71
C ALA A 13 -2.14 16.30 -14.37
N GLY A 14 -3.03 16.16 -15.35
CA GLY A 14 -4.31 15.46 -15.18
C GLY A 14 -4.13 13.98 -14.81
N ASP A 15 -3.29 13.26 -15.56
CA ASP A 15 -2.99 11.84 -15.31
C ASP A 15 -2.40 11.62 -13.91
N PHE A 16 -1.53 12.54 -13.46
CA PHE A 16 -0.98 12.54 -12.11
C PHE A 16 -2.08 12.67 -11.05
N TRP A 17 -3.01 13.62 -11.18
CA TRP A 17 -4.09 13.80 -10.20
C TRP A 17 -5.05 12.61 -10.15
N ILE A 18 -5.33 11.98 -11.30
CA ILE A 18 -6.12 10.75 -11.35
C ILE A 18 -5.40 9.62 -10.63
N PHE A 19 -4.12 9.41 -10.92
CA PHE A 19 -3.31 8.40 -10.24
C PHE A 19 -3.21 8.67 -8.73
N TRP A 20 -2.94 9.92 -8.35
CA TRP A 20 -2.71 10.31 -6.97
C TRP A 20 -3.97 10.14 -6.11
N THR A 21 -5.13 10.56 -6.61
CA THR A 21 -6.40 10.36 -5.90
C THR A 21 -6.75 8.87 -5.80
N GLY A 22 -6.55 8.10 -6.87
CA GLY A 22 -6.71 6.64 -6.84
C GLY A 22 -5.78 5.95 -5.84
N GLN A 23 -4.52 6.39 -5.76
CA GLN A 23 -3.56 5.88 -4.79
C GLN A 23 -3.97 6.21 -3.36
N ILE A 24 -4.44 7.42 -3.07
CA ILE A 24 -4.93 7.76 -1.72
C ILE A 24 -6.07 6.86 -1.31
N ILE A 25 -7.07 6.69 -2.17
CA ILE A 25 -8.21 5.82 -1.89
C ILE A 25 -7.75 4.39 -1.64
N SER A 26 -6.82 3.90 -2.47
CA SER A 26 -6.25 2.55 -2.35
C SER A 26 -5.51 2.39 -1.03
N GLN A 27 -4.64 3.34 -0.67
CA GLN A 27 -3.86 3.29 0.57
C GLN A 27 -4.77 3.33 1.82
N ILE A 28 -5.84 4.13 1.79
CA ILE A 28 -6.83 4.15 2.86
C ILE A 28 -7.53 2.78 2.96
N GLY A 29 -8.01 2.24 1.83
CA GLY A 29 -8.66 0.93 1.78
C GLY A 29 -7.75 -0.20 2.26
N SER A 30 -6.48 -0.17 1.89
CA SER A 30 -5.46 -1.13 2.34
C SER A 30 -5.24 -1.04 3.84
N ALA A 31 -5.11 0.17 4.41
CA ALA A 31 -4.95 0.38 5.85
C ALA A 31 -6.16 -0.10 6.66
N LEU A 32 -7.37 0.17 6.15
CA LEU A 32 -8.60 -0.32 6.75
C LEU A 32 -8.67 -1.86 6.70
N SER A 33 -8.35 -2.46 5.55
CA SER A 33 -8.39 -3.91 5.37
C SER A 33 -7.37 -4.62 6.26
N SER A 34 -6.14 -4.11 6.35
CA SER A 34 -5.09 -4.69 7.20
C SER A 34 -5.48 -4.61 8.68
N THR A 35 -6.06 -3.49 9.11
CA THR A 35 -6.51 -3.31 10.50
C THR A 35 -7.70 -4.21 10.81
N ALA A 36 -8.68 -4.31 9.91
CA ALA A 36 -9.85 -5.16 10.06
C ALA A 36 -9.47 -6.64 10.15
N LEU A 37 -8.52 -7.10 9.35
CA LEU A 37 -8.00 -8.47 9.42
C LEU A 37 -7.38 -8.78 10.79
N LEU A 38 -6.55 -7.88 11.33
CA LEU A 38 -5.96 -8.08 12.66
C LEU A 38 -7.02 -8.10 13.77
N LEU A 39 -8.01 -7.20 13.71
CA LEU A 39 -9.13 -7.20 14.65
C LEU A 39 -9.97 -8.47 14.53
N LEU A 40 -10.13 -9.01 13.32
CA LEU A 40 -10.83 -10.27 13.09
C LEU A 40 -10.07 -11.45 13.73
N VAL A 41 -8.75 -11.52 13.57
CA VAL A 41 -7.92 -12.54 14.25
C VAL A 41 -8.11 -12.46 15.76
N PHE A 42 -8.09 -11.27 16.34
CA PHE A 42 -8.33 -11.09 17.78
C PHE A 42 -9.74 -11.50 18.19
N LYS A 43 -10.76 -11.14 17.40
CA LYS A 43 -12.15 -11.53 17.66
C LYS A 43 -12.38 -13.04 17.62
N LEU A 44 -11.68 -13.75 16.73
CA LEU A 44 -11.81 -15.20 16.56
C LEU A 44 -10.99 -15.99 17.59
N SER A 45 -9.79 -15.53 17.92
CA SER A 45 -8.90 -16.20 18.88
C SER A 45 -9.17 -15.82 20.35
N GLY A 46 -9.62 -14.59 20.59
CA GLY A 46 -9.64 -13.97 21.92
C GLY A 46 -8.25 -13.65 22.50
N SER A 47 -7.18 -13.88 21.74
CA SER A 47 -5.79 -13.80 22.21
C SER A 47 -5.03 -12.63 21.58
N ALA A 48 -4.43 -11.79 22.43
CA ALA A 48 -3.55 -10.71 21.96
C ALA A 48 -2.24 -11.25 21.35
N LEU A 49 -1.81 -12.46 21.75
CA LEU A 49 -0.62 -13.11 21.20
C LEU A 49 -0.85 -13.51 19.74
N ASP A 50 -2.03 -14.03 19.41
CA ASP A 50 -2.35 -14.47 18.04
C ASP A 50 -2.45 -13.28 17.08
N LEU A 51 -2.96 -12.13 17.55
CA LEU A 51 -2.88 -10.87 16.80
C LEU A 51 -1.42 -10.46 16.56
N GLY A 52 -0.57 -10.55 17.58
CA GLY A 52 0.85 -10.23 17.47
C GLY A 52 1.58 -11.14 16.46
N LEU A 53 1.29 -12.43 16.49
CA LEU A 53 1.82 -13.41 15.55
C LEU A 53 1.32 -13.17 14.12
N ALA A 54 0.04 -12.87 13.94
CA ALA A 54 -0.51 -12.52 12.62
C ALA A 54 0.11 -11.23 12.05
N SER A 55 0.34 -10.24 12.90
CA SER A 55 1.06 -9.02 12.52
C SER A 55 2.51 -9.34 12.13
N ALA A 56 3.22 -10.13 12.94
CA ALA A 56 4.57 -10.56 12.62
C ALA A 56 4.64 -11.34 11.30
N ALA A 57 3.74 -12.28 11.06
CA ALA A 57 3.66 -13.03 9.80
C ALA A 57 3.44 -12.11 8.58
N THR A 58 2.76 -10.97 8.78
CA THR A 58 2.56 -9.97 7.72
C THR A 58 3.82 -9.15 7.45
N TRP A 59 4.53 -8.73 8.51
CA TRP A 59 5.60 -7.73 8.38
C TRP A 59 7.03 -8.30 8.35
N VAL A 60 7.28 -9.45 8.97
CA VAL A 60 8.61 -10.09 9.05
C VAL A 60 9.19 -10.46 7.68
N PRO A 61 8.41 -10.87 6.66
CA PRO A 61 8.97 -11.16 5.34
C PRO A 61 9.66 -9.94 4.69
N TYR A 62 9.22 -8.71 4.96
CA TYR A 62 9.80 -7.51 4.34
C TYR A 62 11.29 -7.30 4.67
N PRO A 63 11.75 -7.27 5.94
CA PRO A 63 13.17 -7.14 6.23
C PRO A 63 13.98 -8.37 5.81
N LEU A 64 13.38 -9.57 5.80
CA LEU A 64 14.09 -10.79 5.41
C LEU A 64 14.41 -10.84 3.92
N PHE A 65 13.47 -10.42 3.06
CA PHE A 65 13.60 -10.57 1.61
C PHE A 65 13.68 -9.25 0.85
N GLY A 66 13.31 -8.14 1.47
CA GLY A 66 13.20 -6.83 0.83
C GLY A 66 14.52 -6.31 0.29
N LEU A 67 15.65 -6.57 0.97
CA LEU A 67 16.97 -6.18 0.49
C LEU A 67 17.34 -6.96 -0.79
N PHE A 68 17.12 -8.27 -0.80
CA PHE A 68 17.45 -9.12 -1.95
C PHE A 68 16.56 -8.81 -3.15
N ILE A 69 15.25 -8.69 -2.93
CA ILE A 69 14.29 -8.35 -3.99
C ILE A 69 14.56 -6.94 -4.51
N GLY A 70 14.82 -5.97 -3.62
CA GLY A 70 15.08 -4.58 -4.01
C GLY A 70 16.39 -4.38 -4.77
N ALA A 71 17.41 -5.21 -4.53
CA ALA A 71 18.66 -5.17 -5.28
C ALA A 71 18.56 -5.86 -6.65
N TRP A 72 17.58 -6.74 -6.84
CA TRP A 72 17.36 -7.47 -8.09
C TRP A 72 16.59 -6.65 -9.14
N VAL A 73 15.65 -5.82 -8.70
CA VAL A 73 14.78 -4.98 -9.55
C VAL A 73 15.45 -3.65 -9.85
#